data_AF-A0A2N3IQD8-F1
#
_entry.id   AF-A0A2N3IQD8-F1
#
_cell.length_a   1.000
_cell.length_b   1.000
_cell.length_c   1.000
_cell.angle_alpha   90.00
_cell.angle_beta   90.00
_cell.angle_gamma   90.00
#
_symmetry.space_group_name_H-M   'P 1'
#
loop_
_entity.id
_entity.type
_entity.pdbx_description
1 polymer ?
#
loop_
_entity_poly.entity_id
_entity_poly.type
_entity_poly.pdbx_seq_one_letter_code
_entity_poly.pdbx_strand_id
1 'polypeptide(L)'
;MNRWYSSIHFTKAHFLEIATLFDYSQATEDELRLAYKKYNNYLKYDDAPRYLYIIRCGRSKYYKIGVTNDLEKRLATHQTGCPYELKLICYFEADLDDYLGKEITYLEGFLHNNYSEFRVRGEWFELNYGHISDIAMFLELDRELAFRVCSASEFACYYNRQSNWGDVED
;
A
#
# COMPACT_ATOMS: atom_id res chain seq x y z
N MET A 1 19.17 -12.60 2.34
CA MET A 1 18.26 -12.11 1.29
C MET A 1 18.70 -10.70 0.95
N ASN A 2 19.25 -10.49 -0.25
CA ASN A 2 19.52 -9.14 -0.72
C ASN A 2 18.17 -8.43 -0.77
N ARG A 3 18.00 -7.35 0.01
CA ARG A 3 16.82 -6.51 -0.10
C ARG A 3 17.02 -5.63 -1.32
N TRP A 4 16.15 -5.80 -2.31
CA TRP A 4 16.18 -5.07 -3.58
C TRP A 4 15.62 -3.65 -3.47
N TYR A 5 15.15 -3.32 -2.28
CA TYR A 5 14.74 -2.01 -1.80
C TYR A 5 15.57 -1.66 -0.57
N SER A 6 15.84 -0.37 -0.34
CA SER A 6 16.66 0.08 0.79
C SER A 6 15.91 0.95 1.79
N SER A 7 14.81 1.59 1.35
CA SER A 7 14.01 2.50 2.17
C SER A 7 12.85 1.83 2.91
N ILE A 8 12.66 0.51 2.80
CA ILE A 8 11.62 -0.24 3.52
C ILE A 8 12.24 -1.03 4.68
N HIS A 9 11.80 -0.73 5.89
CA HIS A 9 12.26 -1.34 7.13
C HIS A 9 11.27 -2.38 7.65
N PHE A 10 10.88 -3.32 6.79
CA PHE A 10 10.02 -4.43 7.18
C PHE A 10 10.81 -5.47 8.01
N THR A 11 10.22 -5.99 9.09
CA THR A 11 10.90 -6.85 10.08
C THR A 11 10.09 -8.10 10.38
N LYS A 12 10.70 -9.08 11.07
CA LYS A 12 9.99 -10.27 11.55
C LYS A 12 8.81 -9.94 12.47
N ALA A 13 8.88 -8.84 13.22
CA ALA A 13 7.78 -8.40 14.05
C ALA A 13 6.55 -8.05 13.20
N HIS A 14 6.74 -7.33 12.09
CA HIS A 14 5.63 -7.00 11.19
C HIS A 14 5.01 -8.24 10.53
N PHE A 15 5.81 -9.25 10.17
CA PHE A 15 5.28 -10.54 9.68
C PHE A 15 4.39 -11.21 10.73
N LEU A 16 4.82 -11.21 12.00
CA LEU A 16 4.02 -11.76 13.10
C LEU A 16 2.75 -10.94 13.31
N GLU A 17 2.82 -9.61 13.26
CA GLU A 17 1.65 -8.73 13.39
C GLU A 17 0.61 -9.03 12.30
N ILE A 18 1.02 -9.15 11.03
CA ILE A 18 0.11 -9.56 9.94
C ILE A 18 -0.49 -10.94 10.23
N ALA A 19 0.30 -11.94 10.62
CA ALA A 19 -0.21 -13.27 10.95
C ALA A 19 -1.24 -13.22 12.09
N THR A 20 -1.03 -12.39 13.11
CA THR A 20 -1.99 -12.22 14.21
C THR A 20 -3.30 -11.54 13.80
N LEU A 21 -3.34 -10.74 12.73
CA LEU A 21 -4.60 -10.18 12.20
C LEU A 21 -5.59 -11.28 11.76
N PHE A 22 -5.08 -12.48 11.50
CA PHE A 22 -5.84 -13.65 11.08
C PHE A 22 -5.97 -14.72 12.17
N ASP A 23 -5.24 -14.61 13.29
CA ASP A 23 -5.29 -15.55 14.42
C ASP A 23 -6.15 -15.03 15.57
N TYR A 24 -7.35 -15.59 15.69
CA TYR A 24 -8.30 -15.28 16.78
C TYR A 24 -8.34 -16.35 17.87
N SER A 25 -7.42 -17.32 17.87
CA SER A 25 -7.49 -18.49 18.74
C SER A 25 -7.40 -18.16 20.24
N GLN A 26 -6.85 -16.99 20.59
CA GLN A 26 -6.65 -16.52 21.97
C GLN A 26 -7.41 -15.22 22.31
N ALA A 27 -8.28 -14.73 21.43
CA ALA A 27 -8.99 -13.46 21.65
C ALA A 27 -10.03 -13.59 22.79
N THR A 28 -10.12 -12.57 23.64
CA THR A 28 -11.13 -12.50 24.70
C THR A 28 -12.54 -12.30 24.12
N GLU A 29 -13.59 -12.59 24.89
CA GLU A 29 -14.99 -12.39 24.44
C GLU A 29 -15.29 -10.95 24.01
N ASP A 30 -14.73 -9.95 24.70
CA ASP A 30 -14.95 -8.54 24.36
C ASP A 30 -14.20 -8.13 23.08
N GLU A 31 -12.98 -8.64 22.88
CA GLU A 31 -12.22 -8.45 21.64
C GLU A 31 -12.92 -9.13 20.47
N LEU A 32 -13.42 -10.35 20.65
CA LEU A 32 -14.23 -11.06 19.67
C LEU A 32 -15.50 -10.27 19.36
N ARG A 33 -16.23 -9.79 20.37
CA ARG A 33 -17.46 -9.00 20.16
C ARG A 33 -17.19 -7.70 19.41
N LEU A 34 -16.10 -6.99 19.73
CA LEU A 34 -15.69 -5.79 19.00
C LEU A 34 -15.27 -6.11 17.57
N ALA A 35 -14.52 -7.19 17.36
CA ALA A 35 -14.12 -7.69 16.05
C ALA A 35 -15.37 -8.08 15.22
N TYR A 36 -16.33 -8.79 15.81
CA TYR A 36 -17.60 -9.15 15.17
C TYR A 36 -18.46 -7.93 14.85
N LYS A 37 -18.48 -6.90 15.72
CA LYS A 37 -19.18 -5.64 15.44
C LYS A 37 -18.54 -4.91 14.26
N LYS A 38 -17.21 -4.80 14.25
CA LYS A 38 -16.46 -4.23 13.12
C LYS A 38 -16.72 -5.03 11.85
N TYR A 39 -16.60 -6.35 11.91
CA TYR A 39 -16.89 -7.30 10.83
C TYR A 39 -18.30 -7.15 10.27
N ASN A 40 -19.33 -7.12 11.12
CA ASN A 40 -20.72 -6.94 10.69
C ASN A 40 -20.97 -5.57 10.06
N ASN A 41 -20.30 -4.53 10.53
CA ASN A 41 -20.32 -3.24 9.84
C ASN A 41 -19.64 -3.36 8.46
N TYR A 42 -18.44 -3.95 8.36
CA TYR A 42 -17.75 -4.14 7.09
C TYR A 42 -18.58 -4.93 6.07
N LEU A 43 -19.16 -6.08 6.46
CA LEU A 43 -20.03 -6.90 5.59
C LEU A 43 -21.29 -6.16 5.12
N LYS A 44 -21.85 -5.29 5.95
CA LYS A 44 -23.10 -4.58 5.64
C LYS A 44 -22.91 -3.47 4.61
N TYR A 45 -21.70 -2.93 4.49
CA TYR A 45 -21.40 -1.77 3.64
C TYR A 45 -20.54 -2.09 2.42
N ASP A 46 -20.08 -3.34 2.24
CA ASP A 46 -19.21 -3.79 1.13
C ASP A 46 -17.96 -2.89 0.96
N ASP A 47 -17.39 -2.50 2.11
CA ASP A 47 -16.47 -1.36 2.22
C ASP A 47 -15.01 -1.79 2.47
N ALA A 48 -14.72 -3.10 2.32
CA ALA A 48 -13.36 -3.60 2.46
C ALA A 48 -12.49 -3.03 1.32
N PRO A 49 -11.43 -2.27 1.63
CA PRO A 49 -10.57 -1.74 0.58
C PRO A 49 -9.86 -2.89 -0.12
N ARG A 50 -9.83 -2.82 -1.46
CA ARG A 50 -9.13 -3.80 -2.31
C ARG A 50 -7.84 -3.26 -2.91
N TYR A 51 -7.68 -1.95 -2.93
CA TYR A 51 -6.57 -1.30 -3.60
C TYR A 51 -5.78 -0.41 -2.65
N LEU A 52 -4.46 -0.62 -2.60
CA LEU A 52 -3.49 0.34 -2.08
C LEU A 52 -2.98 1.14 -3.27
N TYR A 53 -3.17 2.45 -3.24
CA TYR A 53 -2.84 3.32 -4.34
C TYR A 53 -1.76 4.33 -3.97
N ILE A 54 -1.05 4.78 -5.00
CA ILE A 54 -0.15 5.92 -4.91
C ILE A 54 -0.62 6.96 -5.93
N ILE A 55 -0.97 8.15 -5.47
CA ILE A 55 -1.24 9.31 -6.34
C ILE A 55 -0.16 10.37 -6.18
N ARG A 56 0.09 11.13 -7.25
CA ARG A 56 1.02 12.26 -7.28
C ARG A 56 0.29 13.57 -7.48
N CYS A 57 0.72 14.62 -6.79
CA CYS A 57 0.24 15.97 -7.01
C CYS A 57 1.04 16.66 -8.14
N GLY A 58 0.41 16.86 -9.29
CA GLY A 58 1.00 17.55 -10.44
C GLY A 58 2.37 17.00 -10.82
N ARG A 59 3.35 17.90 -11.03
CA ARG A 59 4.76 17.55 -11.28
C ARG A 59 5.63 17.63 -10.01
N SER A 60 5.02 17.71 -8.84
CA SER A 60 5.74 17.83 -7.56
C SER A 60 6.38 16.50 -7.13
N LYS A 61 7.07 16.50 -5.98
CA LYS A 61 7.51 15.28 -5.29
C LYS A 61 6.53 14.81 -4.21
N TYR A 62 5.31 15.34 -4.23
CA TYR A 62 4.29 14.99 -3.23
C TYR A 62 3.45 13.83 -3.72
N TYR A 63 3.53 12.75 -2.97
CA TYR A 63 2.80 11.52 -3.20
C TYR A 63 1.87 11.26 -2.02
N LYS A 64 0.72 10.68 -2.30
CA LYS A 64 -0.19 10.18 -1.28
C LYS A 64 -0.32 8.68 -1.41
N ILE A 65 -0.20 8.00 -0.28
CA ILE A 65 -0.39 6.56 -0.13
C ILE A 65 -1.73 6.37 0.56
N GLY A 66 -2.63 5.59 -0.02
CA GLY A 66 -3.92 5.33 0.61
C GLY A 66 -4.56 4.03 0.16
N VAL A 67 -5.64 3.63 0.85
CA VAL A 67 -6.47 2.48 0.44
C VAL A 67 -7.87 2.88 -0.04
N THR A 68 -8.46 2.08 -0.93
CA THR A 68 -9.82 2.27 -1.45
C THR A 68 -10.39 0.98 -2.06
N ASN A 69 -11.71 0.89 -2.19
CA ASN A 69 -12.40 -0.09 -3.03
C ASN A 69 -12.69 0.45 -4.44
N ASP A 70 -12.70 1.77 -4.60
CA ASP A 70 -12.97 2.46 -5.86
C ASP A 70 -11.88 3.51 -6.11
N LEU A 71 -10.99 3.24 -7.07
CA LEU A 71 -9.87 4.11 -7.42
C LEU A 71 -10.33 5.40 -8.08
N GLU A 72 -11.28 5.32 -9.01
CA GLU A 72 -11.77 6.46 -9.78
C GLU A 72 -12.50 7.46 -8.89
N LYS A 73 -13.45 6.98 -8.08
CA LYS A 73 -14.19 7.81 -7.13
C LYS A 73 -13.28 8.43 -6.08
N ARG A 74 -12.27 7.68 -5.61
CA ARG A 74 -11.30 8.19 -4.63
C ARG A 74 -10.43 9.28 -5.22
N LEU A 75 -9.92 9.09 -6.44
CA LEU A 75 -9.13 10.11 -7.14
C LEU A 75 -9.97 11.37 -7.39
N ALA A 76 -11.20 11.21 -7.88
CA ALA A 76 -12.12 12.33 -8.11
C ALA A 76 -12.41 13.10 -6.81
N THR A 77 -12.66 12.38 -5.70
CA THR A 77 -12.89 12.99 -4.38
C THR A 77 -11.70 13.82 -3.95
N HIS A 78 -10.48 13.31 -4.04
CA HIS A 78 -9.27 14.08 -3.68
C HIS A 78 -9.03 15.27 -4.62
N GLN A 79 -9.35 15.13 -5.90
CA GLN A 79 -9.20 16.21 -6.89
C GLN A 79 -10.07 17.42 -6.55
N THR A 80 -11.26 17.23 -5.95
CA THR A 80 -12.14 18.36 -5.56
C THR A 80 -11.46 19.35 -4.61
N GLY A 81 -10.56 18.86 -3.74
CA GLY A 81 -9.82 19.67 -2.77
C GLY A 81 -8.42 20.08 -3.23
N CYS A 82 -8.01 19.72 -4.45
CA CYS A 82 -6.68 19.99 -4.96
C CYS A 82 -6.75 20.83 -6.24
N PRO A 83 -6.13 22.03 -6.30
CA PRO A 83 -6.11 22.83 -7.52
C PRO A 83 -5.16 22.28 -8.60
N TYR A 84 -4.29 21.34 -8.24
CA TYR A 84 -3.37 20.69 -9.18
C TYR A 84 -3.93 19.34 -9.62
N GLU A 85 -3.62 18.95 -10.85
CA GLU A 85 -3.98 17.62 -11.39
C GLU A 85 -3.37 16.51 -10.53
N LEU A 86 -4.21 15.62 -10.03
CA LEU A 86 -3.80 14.41 -9.33
C LEU A 86 -3.67 13.26 -10.33
N LYS A 87 -2.53 12.56 -10.27
CA LYS A 87 -2.25 11.42 -11.14
C LYS A 87 -2.15 10.15 -10.34
N LEU A 88 -2.94 9.14 -10.70
CA LEU A 88 -2.72 7.78 -10.21
C LEU A 88 -1.43 7.25 -10.83
N ILE A 89 -0.47 6.89 -9.99
CA ILE A 89 0.85 6.43 -10.41
C ILE A 89 0.87 4.91 -10.51
N CYS A 90 0.36 4.25 -9.49
CA CYS A 90 0.16 2.81 -9.45
C CYS A 90 -0.88 2.43 -8.40
N TYR A 91 -1.29 1.17 -8.44
CA TYR A 91 -2.02 0.53 -7.37
C TYR A 91 -1.64 -0.96 -7.24
N PHE A 92 -1.94 -1.50 -6.07
CA PHE A 92 -1.75 -2.89 -5.69
C PHE A 92 -3.10 -3.44 -5.26
N GLU A 93 -3.49 -4.57 -5.84
CA GLU A 93 -4.74 -5.24 -5.49
C GLU A 93 -4.46 -6.31 -4.42
N ALA A 94 -5.28 -6.27 -3.37
CA ALA A 94 -5.28 -7.26 -2.31
C ALA A 94 -5.53 -8.66 -2.87
N ASP A 95 -4.91 -9.67 -2.28
CA ASP A 95 -5.21 -11.06 -2.60
C ASP A 95 -6.71 -11.35 -2.36
N LEU A 96 -7.24 -12.33 -3.09
CA LEU A 96 -8.61 -12.82 -2.92
C LEU A 96 -8.86 -13.29 -1.48
N ASP A 97 -7.83 -13.85 -0.85
CA ASP A 97 -7.85 -14.31 0.54
C ASP A 97 -7.87 -13.17 1.57
N ASP A 98 -7.46 -11.95 1.21
CA ASP A 98 -7.66 -10.74 2.04
C ASP A 98 -9.03 -10.09 1.75
N TYR A 99 -10.08 -10.90 1.81
CA TYR A 99 -11.46 -10.47 1.54
C TYR A 99 -11.99 -9.40 2.51
N LEU A 100 -11.28 -9.14 3.61
CA LEU A 100 -11.58 -8.10 4.59
C LEU A 100 -10.68 -6.88 4.47
N GLY A 101 -9.72 -6.86 3.54
CA GLY A 101 -8.77 -5.76 3.38
C GLY A 101 -7.91 -5.50 4.62
N LYS A 102 -7.66 -6.52 5.46
CA LYS A 102 -6.91 -6.40 6.71
C LYS A 102 -5.43 -6.18 6.43
N GLU A 103 -4.88 -7.02 5.56
CA GLU A 103 -3.47 -6.93 5.21
C GLU A 103 -3.21 -5.60 4.48
N ILE A 104 -4.04 -5.27 3.50
CA ILE A 104 -3.82 -4.04 2.72
C ILE A 104 -3.94 -2.77 3.57
N THR A 105 -4.85 -2.75 4.55
CA THR A 105 -4.97 -1.64 5.52
C THR A 105 -3.77 -1.61 6.48
N TYR A 106 -3.28 -2.77 6.92
CA TYR A 106 -2.07 -2.82 7.73
C TYR A 106 -0.85 -2.30 6.96
N LEU A 107 -0.69 -2.70 5.70
CA LEU A 107 0.42 -2.27 4.84
C LEU A 107 0.40 -0.76 4.58
N GLU A 108 -0.78 -0.15 4.42
CA GLU A 108 -0.92 1.31 4.37
C GLU A 108 -0.36 1.97 5.64
N GLY A 109 -0.80 1.54 6.81
CA GLY A 109 -0.34 2.07 8.10
C GLY A 109 1.16 1.85 8.30
N PHE A 110 1.67 0.68 7.92
CA PHE A 110 3.10 0.39 7.93
C PHE A 110 3.87 1.37 7.04
N LEU A 111 3.46 1.59 5.79
CA LEU A 111 4.13 2.51 4.87
C LEU A 111 4.07 3.95 5.37
N HIS A 112 2.96 4.37 5.97
CA HIS A 112 2.84 5.69 6.58
C HIS A 112 3.82 5.89 7.73
N ASN A 113 4.08 4.86 8.52
CA ASN A 113 5.05 4.89 9.61
C ASN A 113 6.48 4.82 9.09
N ASN A 114 6.74 3.95 8.11
CA ASN A 114 8.03 3.76 7.46
C ASN A 114 8.54 5.07 6.84
N TYR A 115 7.66 5.84 6.20
CA TYR A 115 7.99 7.14 5.60
C TYR A 115 7.57 8.34 6.47
N SER A 116 7.43 8.16 7.79
CA SER A 116 6.96 9.23 8.69
C SER A 116 7.84 10.48 8.67
N GLU A 117 9.15 10.33 8.46
CA GLU A 117 10.10 11.44 8.33
C GLU A 117 9.88 12.28 7.04
N PHE A 118 9.27 11.70 6.01
CA PHE A 118 8.94 12.36 4.75
C PHE A 118 7.51 12.93 4.73
N ARG A 119 6.76 12.79 5.82
CA ARG A 119 5.35 13.19 5.89
C ARG A 119 5.23 14.71 5.86
N VAL A 120 4.50 15.23 4.87
CA VAL A 120 4.25 16.66 4.69
C VAL A 120 2.98 17.08 5.43
N ARG A 121 1.85 16.41 5.14
CA ARG A 121 0.56 16.69 5.79
C ARG A 121 -0.41 15.53 5.62
N GLY A 122 -0.94 15.02 6.72
CA GLY A 122 -1.83 13.86 6.71
C GLY A 122 -1.13 12.68 6.05
N GLU A 123 -1.72 12.17 4.97
CA GLU A 123 -1.21 11.01 4.21
C GLU A 123 -0.38 11.43 2.97
N TRP A 124 0.11 12.66 2.92
CA TRP A 124 0.99 13.16 1.86
C TRP A 124 2.45 13.14 2.30
N PHE A 125 3.33 12.68 1.41
CA PHE A 125 4.76 12.44 1.65
C PHE A 125 5.60 13.06 0.52
N GLU A 126 6.77 13.60 0.87
CA GLU A 126 7.76 14.05 -0.11
C GLU A 126 8.70 12.89 -0.49
N LEU A 127 8.40 12.21 -1.60
CA LEU A 127 9.11 11.00 -2.03
C LEU A 127 9.83 11.20 -3.37
N ASN A 128 10.88 10.40 -3.60
CA ASN A 128 11.58 10.32 -4.87
C ASN A 128 11.25 9.00 -5.59
N TYR A 129 11.67 8.87 -6.85
CA TYR A 129 11.39 7.67 -7.66
C TYR A 129 12.02 6.39 -7.09
N GLY A 130 13.10 6.51 -6.33
CA GLY A 130 13.70 5.40 -5.59
C GLY A 130 12.76 4.87 -4.50
N HIS A 131 12.13 5.76 -3.71
CA HIS A 131 11.13 5.36 -2.73
C HIS A 131 9.91 4.71 -3.39
N ILE A 132 9.41 5.26 -4.50
CA ILE A 132 8.28 4.67 -5.23
C ILE A 132 8.62 3.27 -5.76
N SER A 133 9.84 3.10 -6.27
CA SER A 133 10.33 1.80 -6.73
C SER A 133 10.47 0.81 -5.57
N ASP A 134 11.00 1.26 -4.43
CA ASP A 134 11.14 0.43 -3.23
C ASP A 134 9.79 -0.06 -2.71
N ILE A 135 8.77 0.82 -2.67
CA ILE A 135 7.40 0.44 -2.30
C ILE A 135 6.86 -0.61 -3.26
N ALA A 136 7.02 -0.41 -4.57
CA ALA A 136 6.51 -1.35 -5.55
C ALA A 136 7.20 -2.71 -5.47
N MET A 137 8.52 -2.74 -5.36
CA MET A 137 9.25 -4.00 -5.19
C MET A 137 8.84 -4.72 -3.90
N PHE A 138 8.68 -4.00 -2.79
CA PHE A 138 8.23 -4.59 -1.54
C PHE A 138 6.82 -5.19 -1.65
N LEU A 139 5.85 -4.44 -2.16
CA LEU A 139 4.46 -4.91 -2.23
C LEU A 139 4.25 -6.01 -3.27
N GLU A 140 4.96 -5.94 -4.40
CA GLU A 140 4.84 -6.95 -5.46
C GLU A 140 5.63 -8.22 -5.14
N LEU A 141 6.89 -8.11 -4.71
CA LEU A 141 7.77 -9.28 -4.60
C LEU A 141 7.71 -9.94 -3.22
N ASP A 142 7.59 -9.16 -2.15
CA ASP A 142 7.57 -9.71 -0.78
C ASP A 142 6.15 -9.94 -0.24
N ARG A 143 5.17 -9.20 -0.76
CA ARG A 143 3.74 -9.37 -0.40
C ARG A 143 2.90 -9.99 -1.51
N GLU A 144 3.50 -10.25 -2.68
CA GLU A 144 2.84 -10.92 -3.81
C GLU A 144 1.53 -10.24 -4.28
N LEU A 145 1.39 -8.93 -4.02
CA LEU A 145 0.19 -8.19 -4.41
C LEU A 145 0.21 -7.92 -5.92
N ALA A 146 -0.96 -8.02 -6.55
CA ALA A 146 -1.09 -7.75 -7.97
C ALA A 146 -0.82 -6.27 -8.26
N PHE A 147 0.34 -6.01 -8.88
CA PHE A 147 0.83 -4.66 -9.16
C PHE A 147 0.36 -4.15 -10.53
N ARG A 148 -0.05 -2.88 -10.58
CA ARG A 148 -0.45 -2.18 -11.80
C ARG A 148 0.16 -0.80 -11.88
N VAL A 149 0.87 -0.53 -12.98
CA VAL A 149 1.48 0.77 -13.28
C VAL A 149 0.50 1.60 -14.12
N CYS A 150 0.23 2.82 -13.68
CA CYS A 150 -0.62 3.79 -14.38
C CYS A 150 0.19 4.94 -15.00
N SER A 151 1.44 5.15 -14.54
CA SER A 151 2.36 6.13 -15.12
C SER A 151 3.79 5.58 -15.18
N ALA A 152 4.29 5.31 -16.39
CA ALA A 152 5.57 4.61 -16.59
C ALA A 152 6.81 5.45 -16.22
N SER A 153 6.71 6.79 -16.26
CA SER A 153 7.86 7.68 -16.01
C SER A 153 8.45 7.54 -14.60
N GLU A 154 7.61 7.23 -13.62
CA GLU A 154 7.97 7.09 -12.22
C GLU A 154 8.67 5.76 -11.91
N PHE A 155 8.56 4.76 -12.82
CA PHE A 155 9.04 3.40 -12.61
C PHE A 155 10.32 3.05 -13.40
N ALA A 156 11.00 4.04 -13.98
CA ALA A 156 12.29 3.79 -14.66
C ALA A 156 13.31 3.07 -13.75
N CYS A 157 13.39 3.45 -12.46
CA CYS A 157 14.25 2.79 -11.49
C CYS A 157 13.80 1.34 -11.19
N TYR A 158 12.50 1.10 -11.10
CA TYR A 158 11.93 -0.23 -10.90
C TYR A 158 12.25 -1.15 -12.10
N TYR A 159 12.00 -0.72 -13.33
CA TYR A 159 12.26 -1.53 -14.52
C TYR A 159 13.75 -1.86 -14.68
N ASN A 160 14.64 -0.89 -14.45
CA ASN A 160 16.09 -1.14 -14.49
C ASN A 160 16.53 -2.21 -13.48
N ARG A 161 15.93 -2.24 -12.28
CA ARG A 161 16.25 -3.25 -11.26
C ARG A 161 15.70 -4.63 -11.62
N GLN A 162 14.51 -4.69 -12.24
CA GLN A 162 13.96 -5.95 -12.75
C GLN A 162 14.77 -6.51 -13.93
N SER A 163 15.23 -5.67 -14.86
CA SER A 163 16.08 -6.17 -15.97
C SER A 163 17.39 -6.77 -15.45
N ASN A 164 18.03 -6.10 -14.48
CA ASN A 164 19.22 -6.63 -13.82
C ASN A 164 18.97 -7.91 -13.00
N TRP A 165 17.71 -8.27 -12.69
CA TRP A 165 17.37 -9.55 -12.09
C TRP A 165 17.49 -10.69 -13.12
N GLY A 166 16.91 -10.51 -14.30
CA GLY A 166 16.87 -11.53 -15.36
C GLY A 166 18.26 -11.94 -15.86
N ASP A 167 19.25 -11.05 -15.76
CA ASP A 167 20.63 -11.31 -16.19
C ASP A 167 21.50 -12.00 -15.11
N VAL A 168 21.00 -12.17 -13.87
CA VAL A 168 21.76 -12.79 -12.75
C VAL A 168 21.34 -14.25 -12.51
N GLU A 169 20.25 -14.70 -13.14
CA GLU A 169 19.76 -16.08 -13.08
C GLU A 169 20.21 -16.95 -14.27
N ASP A 170 21.05 -16.44 -15.17
CA ASP A 170 21.68 -17.17 -16.30
C ASP A 170 23.16 -17.56 -16.04
#